data_AF-A0A2V7B0R8-F1
#
_entry.id   AF-A0A2V7B0R8-F1
#
_cell.length_a   1.000
_cell.length_b   1.000
_cell.length_c   1.000
_cell.angle_alpha   90.00
_cell.angle_beta   90.00
_cell.angle_gamma   90.00
#
_symmetry.space_group_name_H-M   'P 1'
#
loop_
_entity.id
_entity.type
_entity.pdbx_description
1 polymer ?
#
loop_
_entity_poly.entity_id
_entity_poly.type
_entity_poly.pdbx_seq_one_letter_code
_entity_poly.pdbx_strand_id
1 'polypeptide(L)'
;MYLPTKASRARVREAENARRNRAEILKAWSQGQVSRRDLIKMGVFTAGGALAFKNGLSPFAPSAYGSVPTGFPRSPLFNVQAFTQPMPRFDVLPRNPVSALNPAPLAQVDETQRHLLDPRLEGVRPGDTGPNEGRPPGPIWAHQEFTRFPPVVSIQMTTEGAKANTAYSPGVTSAFNSGITAGTPGTPFRPTFHPGFPDQGPLAMWTFNGTAPPKLMQVRYGEPVLFRHSNLLPFDVTQNGGFGRHTISTHEHNGHHGAENDGFTGAFFYPGQFYDYHYPIVLAGWRTINTTATDPKAGGPNDAGGVTKVPGDWHETMSTHWFHDHMFSFTAQNVYKGMAGMF
;
A
#
# COMPACT_ATOMS: atom_id res chain seq x y z
N MET A 1 14.71 -17.16 5.80
CA MET A 1 15.34 -18.27 5.04
C MET A 1 16.87 -18.13 5.03
N TYR A 2 17.51 -17.93 6.19
CA TYR A 2 18.97 -17.70 6.29
C TYR A 2 19.60 -18.76 7.19
N LEU A 3 20.88 -19.05 6.97
CA LEU A 3 21.62 -19.92 7.90
C LEU A 3 21.61 -19.32 9.32
N PRO A 4 21.46 -20.16 10.36
CA PRO A 4 21.56 -19.70 11.74
C PRO A 4 22.97 -19.18 12.01
N THR A 5 23.11 -18.28 12.99
CA THR A 5 24.40 -17.69 13.42
C THR A 5 25.45 -18.75 13.79
N LYS A 6 25.00 -19.91 14.28
CA LYS A 6 25.82 -21.06 14.68
C LYS A 6 26.10 -22.07 13.56
N ALA A 7 25.78 -21.76 12.30
CA ALA A 7 26.04 -22.68 11.19
C ALA A 7 27.55 -22.95 11.03
N SER A 8 27.92 -24.19 10.73
CA SER A 8 29.33 -24.57 10.56
C SER A 8 29.96 -23.84 9.37
N ARG A 9 31.27 -23.60 9.41
CA ARG A 9 32.02 -22.97 8.30
C ARG A 9 31.86 -23.74 6.99
N ALA A 10 31.79 -25.08 7.07
CA ALA A 10 31.52 -25.93 5.92
C ALA A 10 30.14 -25.65 5.30
N ARG A 11 29.11 -25.49 6.14
CA ARG A 11 27.75 -25.18 5.69
C ARG A 11 27.64 -23.80 5.05
N VAL A 12 28.31 -22.80 5.61
CA VAL A 12 28.38 -21.46 5.02
C VAL A 12 29.05 -21.51 3.64
N ARG A 13 30.13 -22.29 3.50
CA ARG A 13 30.84 -22.48 2.23
C ARG A 13 29.97 -23.16 1.17
N GLU A 14 29.23 -24.20 1.54
CA GLU A 14 28.27 -24.87 0.63
C GLU A 14 27.18 -23.92 0.16
N ALA A 15 26.62 -23.11 1.05
CA ALA A 15 25.58 -22.15 0.72
C ALA A 15 26.10 -21.02 -0.19
N GLU A 16 27.34 -20.57 0.03
CA GLU A 16 28.00 -19.58 -0.82
C GLU A 16 28.34 -20.14 -2.20
N ASN A 17 28.76 -21.39 -2.29
CA ASN A 17 28.96 -22.10 -3.56
C ASN A 17 27.64 -22.21 -4.35
N ALA A 18 26.56 -22.61 -3.69
CA ALA A 18 25.24 -22.68 -4.32
C ALA A 18 24.76 -21.30 -4.81
N ARG A 19 25.01 -20.24 -4.04
CA ARG A 19 24.70 -18.86 -4.44
C ARG A 19 25.47 -18.45 -5.69
N ARG A 20 26.79 -18.71 -5.73
CA ARG A 20 27.65 -18.40 -6.89
C ARG A 20 27.24 -19.17 -8.14
N ASN A 21 27.00 -20.48 -8.02
CA ASN A 21 26.57 -21.31 -9.14
C ASN A 21 25.23 -20.82 -9.72
N ARG A 22 24.28 -20.41 -8.88
CA ARG A 22 23.02 -19.78 -9.34
C ARG A 22 23.26 -18.48 -10.08
N ALA A 23 24.15 -17.63 -9.58
CA ALA A 23 24.47 -16.36 -10.21
C ALA A 23 25.12 -16.56 -11.59
N GLU A 24 25.98 -17.57 -11.74
CA GLU A 24 26.59 -17.94 -13.03
C GLU A 24 25.55 -18.44 -14.03
N ILE A 25 24.61 -19.29 -13.61
CA ILE A 25 23.51 -19.77 -14.46
C ILE A 25 22.62 -18.61 -14.90
N LEU A 26 22.26 -17.71 -13.97
CA LEU A 26 21.45 -16.53 -14.28
C LEU A 26 22.18 -15.59 -15.24
N LYS A 27 23.49 -15.40 -15.08
CA LYS A 27 24.32 -14.61 -15.99
C LYS A 27 24.37 -15.22 -17.39
N ALA A 28 24.59 -16.53 -17.51
CA ALA A 28 24.61 -17.22 -18.80
C ALA A 28 23.23 -17.15 -19.48
N TRP A 29 22.14 -17.28 -18.72
CA TRP A 29 20.78 -17.13 -19.23
C TRP A 29 20.47 -15.70 -19.67
N SER A 30 20.82 -14.69 -18.86
CA SER A 30 20.56 -13.28 -19.20
C SER A 30 21.38 -12.79 -20.40
N GLN A 31 22.52 -13.43 -20.67
CA GLN A 31 23.37 -13.16 -21.84
C GLN A 31 23.00 -14.03 -23.06
N GLY A 32 21.93 -14.82 -22.98
CA GLY A 32 21.47 -15.67 -24.08
C GLY A 32 22.39 -16.85 -24.42
N GLN A 33 23.37 -17.16 -23.57
CA GLN A 33 24.34 -18.26 -23.78
C GLN A 33 23.71 -19.64 -23.53
N VAL A 34 22.64 -19.69 -22.74
CA VAL A 34 21.83 -20.89 -22.50
C VAL A 34 20.34 -20.54 -22.58
N SER A 35 19.54 -21.37 -23.23
CA SER A 35 18.08 -21.19 -23.26
C SER A 35 17.42 -21.87 -22.06
N ARG A 36 16.16 -21.50 -21.77
CA ARG A 36 15.33 -22.19 -20.76
C ARG A 36 15.23 -23.69 -21.04
N ARG A 37 15.21 -24.08 -22.32
CA ARG A 37 15.17 -25.49 -22.75
C ARG A 37 16.47 -26.21 -22.43
N ASP A 38 17.61 -25.54 -22.57
CA ASP A 38 18.92 -26.12 -22.26
C ASP A 38 19.06 -26.36 -20.76
N LEU A 39 18.59 -25.41 -19.93
CA LEU A 39 18.61 -25.56 -18.47
C LEU A 39 17.70 -26.70 -17.97
N ILE A 40 16.58 -26.97 -18.66
CA ILE A 40 15.73 -28.14 -18.38
C ILE A 40 16.47 -29.43 -18.78
N LYS A 41 17.09 -29.47 -19.97
CA LYS A 41 17.88 -30.62 -20.44
C LYS A 41 19.08 -30.94 -19.53
N MET A 42 19.73 -29.92 -18.98
CA MET A 42 20.82 -30.05 -18.03
C MET A 42 20.35 -30.49 -16.63
N GLY A 43 19.04 -30.59 -16.39
CA GLY A 43 18.46 -30.93 -15.09
C GLY A 43 18.67 -29.85 -14.03
N VAL A 44 18.86 -28.60 -14.46
CA VAL A 44 19.04 -27.42 -13.60
C VAL A 44 17.69 -26.80 -13.24
N PHE A 45 16.71 -26.85 -14.14
CA PHE A 45 15.32 -26.49 -13.89
C PHE A 45 14.42 -27.72 -13.95
N THR A 46 13.40 -27.77 -13.09
CA THR A 46 12.29 -28.71 -13.21
C THR A 46 11.41 -28.32 -14.40
N ALA A 47 10.58 -29.27 -14.87
CA ALA A 47 9.62 -29.00 -15.95
C ALA A 47 8.66 -27.83 -15.63
N GLY A 48 8.40 -27.56 -14.35
CA GLY A 48 7.61 -26.41 -13.88
C GLY A 48 8.35 -25.07 -13.84
N GLY A 49 9.63 -25.01 -14.25
CA GLY A 49 10.44 -23.79 -14.23
C GLY A 49 11.04 -23.43 -12.86
N ALA A 50 10.96 -24.31 -11.86
CA ALA A 50 11.60 -24.13 -10.57
C ALA A 50 13.02 -24.72 -10.56
N LEU A 51 13.98 -24.08 -9.87
CA LEU A 51 15.34 -24.60 -9.75
C LEU A 51 15.31 -26.03 -9.18
N ALA A 52 16.04 -26.94 -9.82
CA ALA A 52 16.13 -28.33 -9.37
C ALA A 52 16.79 -28.39 -7.98
N PHE A 53 16.21 -29.21 -7.11
CA PHE A 53 16.73 -29.48 -5.77
C PHE A 53 17.97 -30.37 -5.84
N LYS A 54 19.10 -29.82 -6.31
CA LYS A 54 20.38 -30.53 -6.48
C LYS A 54 21.50 -29.86 -5.68
N ASN A 55 22.39 -30.67 -5.10
CA ASN A 55 23.57 -30.18 -4.37
C ASN A 55 24.40 -29.26 -5.30
N GLY A 56 24.86 -28.13 -4.77
CA GLY A 56 25.55 -27.09 -5.53
C GLY A 56 24.61 -26.14 -6.31
N LEU A 57 23.31 -26.41 -6.40
CA LEU A 57 22.29 -25.56 -7.05
C LEU A 57 21.14 -25.19 -6.12
N SER A 58 20.95 -25.93 -5.03
CA SER A 58 19.92 -25.67 -4.03
C SER A 58 20.50 -25.75 -2.62
N PRO A 59 20.26 -24.74 -1.77
CA PRO A 59 20.61 -24.82 -0.35
C PRO A 59 19.73 -25.84 0.40
N PHE A 60 18.69 -26.38 -0.25
CA PHE A 60 17.76 -27.37 0.26
C PHE A 60 18.08 -28.81 -0.19
N ALA A 61 19.07 -28.98 -1.06
CA ALA A 61 19.50 -30.30 -1.53
C ALA A 61 20.76 -30.72 -0.76
N PRO A 62 20.69 -31.76 0.10
CA PRO A 62 21.77 -32.12 1.00
C PRO A 62 23.02 -32.65 0.24
N SER A 63 24.21 -32.35 0.74
CA SER A 63 25.30 -33.35 0.75
C SER A 63 24.93 -34.37 1.83
N ALA A 64 25.29 -35.64 1.68
CA ALA A 64 24.75 -36.78 2.45
C ALA A 64 24.96 -36.77 4.00
N TYR A 65 25.24 -35.62 4.65
CA TYR A 65 25.65 -35.50 6.05
C TYR A 65 25.04 -34.34 6.85
N GLY A 66 23.87 -33.78 6.51
CA GLY A 66 23.33 -32.61 7.24
C GLY A 66 21.83 -32.61 7.55
N SER A 67 21.48 -32.66 8.85
CA SER A 67 20.13 -32.37 9.36
C SER A 67 19.82 -30.86 9.39
N VAL A 68 18.56 -30.51 9.11
CA VAL A 68 17.93 -29.16 9.08
C VAL A 68 18.27 -28.33 10.35
N PRO A 69 18.53 -27.01 10.26
CA PRO A 69 17.99 -26.02 9.32
C PRO A 69 19.01 -25.38 8.36
N THR A 70 18.70 -25.43 7.06
CA THR A 70 19.55 -24.97 5.96
C THR A 70 18.95 -23.75 5.27
N GLY A 71 19.61 -22.59 5.32
CA GLY A 71 19.17 -21.34 4.69
C GLY A 71 20.19 -20.75 3.71
N PHE A 72 19.91 -19.56 3.17
CA PHE A 72 20.84 -18.79 2.34
C PHE A 72 22.03 -18.26 3.16
N PRO A 73 23.22 -18.03 2.54
CA PRO A 73 24.25 -17.24 3.19
C PRO A 73 23.68 -15.84 3.46
N ARG A 74 24.08 -15.23 4.58
CA ARG A 74 23.68 -13.86 4.89
C ARG A 74 24.23 -12.93 3.82
N SER A 75 23.44 -11.95 3.40
CA SER A 75 23.95 -10.86 2.56
C SER A 75 25.16 -10.23 3.28
N PRO A 76 26.30 -10.04 2.60
CA PRO A 76 27.42 -9.32 3.20
C PRO A 76 26.94 -7.94 3.63
N LEU A 77 27.24 -7.59 4.87
CA LEU A 77 26.73 -6.36 5.48
C LEU A 77 27.44 -5.11 4.95
N PHE A 78 28.56 -5.23 4.22
CA PHE A 78 29.31 -4.11 3.64
C PHE A 78 29.55 -2.94 4.64
N ASN A 79 29.80 -3.25 5.92
CA ASN A 79 29.91 -2.25 7.01
C ASN A 79 28.65 -1.39 7.25
N VAL A 80 27.46 -1.89 6.89
CA VAL A 80 26.18 -1.23 7.17
C VAL A 80 26.08 -0.92 8.66
N GLN A 81 25.83 0.35 8.96
CA GLN A 81 25.60 0.82 10.32
C GLN A 81 24.16 0.50 10.73
N ALA A 82 23.91 0.46 12.03
CA ALA A 82 22.53 0.54 12.52
C ALA A 82 21.88 1.81 11.97
N PHE A 83 20.54 1.85 11.88
CA PHE A 83 19.83 3.07 11.49
C PHE A 83 20.28 4.23 12.38
N THR A 84 20.99 5.20 11.79
CA THR A 84 21.49 6.40 12.47
C THR A 84 20.49 7.54 12.43
N GLN A 85 19.47 7.42 11.58
CA GLN A 85 18.44 8.42 11.36
C GLN A 85 17.19 8.07 12.18
N PRO A 86 16.66 9.00 12.99
CA PRO A 86 15.35 8.84 13.61
C PRO A 86 14.27 8.48 12.58
N MET A 87 13.59 7.37 12.81
CA MET A 87 12.48 6.91 11.97
C MET A 87 11.17 7.37 12.61
N PRO A 88 10.50 8.39 12.06
CA PRO A 88 9.20 8.80 12.58
C PRO A 88 8.17 7.69 12.33
N ARG A 89 7.21 7.58 13.24
CA ARG A 89 5.98 6.81 13.01
C ARG A 89 5.20 7.41 11.85
N PHE A 90 4.28 6.62 11.32
CA PHE A 90 3.32 7.11 10.35
C PHE A 90 2.43 8.18 10.97
N ASP A 91 2.00 9.12 10.15
CA ASP A 91 1.11 10.20 10.53
C ASP A 91 -0.34 9.71 10.48
N VAL A 92 -0.96 9.59 11.66
CA VAL A 92 -2.28 8.97 11.83
C VAL A 92 -3.36 9.89 11.27
N LEU A 93 -4.14 9.36 10.33
CA LEU A 93 -5.27 10.07 9.75
C LEU A 93 -6.41 10.18 10.78
N PRO A 94 -7.05 11.35 10.89
CA PRO A 94 -8.17 11.54 11.79
C PRO A 94 -9.39 10.74 11.32
N ARG A 95 -10.04 10.06 12.27
CA ARG A 95 -11.35 9.44 12.10
C ARG A 95 -12.42 10.47 12.47
N ASN A 96 -13.27 10.79 11.51
CA ASN A 96 -14.29 11.84 11.63
C ASN A 96 -15.69 11.22 11.60
N PRO A 97 -16.72 11.92 12.11
CA PRO A 97 -18.09 11.52 11.84
C PRO A 97 -18.36 11.59 10.33
N VAL A 98 -19.24 10.73 9.81
CA VAL A 98 -19.60 10.73 8.38
C VAL A 98 -20.24 12.05 7.95
N SER A 99 -20.91 12.75 8.88
CA SER A 99 -21.46 14.09 8.67
C SER A 99 -20.41 15.18 8.42
N ALA A 100 -19.12 14.91 8.63
CA ALA A 100 -18.04 15.83 8.27
C ALA A 100 -17.78 15.89 6.75
N LEU A 101 -18.35 14.96 5.97
CA LEU A 101 -18.20 14.93 4.52
C LEU A 101 -19.20 15.87 3.86
N ASN A 102 -18.69 16.72 2.97
CA ASN A 102 -19.49 17.59 2.12
C ASN A 102 -18.97 17.50 0.66
N PRO A 103 -19.80 17.11 -0.32
CA PRO A 103 -21.19 16.66 -0.18
C PRO A 103 -21.30 15.37 0.65
N ALA A 104 -22.49 15.08 1.19
CA ALA A 104 -22.75 13.83 1.91
C ALA A 104 -22.52 12.63 0.97
N PRO A 105 -21.99 11.50 1.47
CA PRO A 105 -21.69 10.36 0.63
C PRO A 105 -22.95 9.64 0.18
N LEU A 106 -22.89 9.06 -1.02
CA LEU A 106 -24.01 8.37 -1.65
C LEU A 106 -23.60 6.96 -2.07
N ALA A 107 -24.55 6.01 -1.98
CA ALA A 107 -24.33 4.66 -2.46
C ALA A 107 -23.99 4.64 -3.96
N GLN A 108 -24.65 5.49 -4.74
CA GLN A 108 -24.40 5.69 -6.17
C GLN A 108 -24.06 7.16 -6.41
N VAL A 109 -23.13 7.41 -7.32
CA VAL A 109 -22.69 8.75 -7.73
C VAL A 109 -23.89 9.61 -8.14
N ASP A 110 -23.92 10.85 -7.66
CA ASP A 110 -24.87 11.87 -8.12
C ASP A 110 -24.39 12.50 -9.43
N GLU A 111 -25.07 12.18 -10.53
CA GLU A 111 -24.77 12.70 -11.86
C GLU A 111 -25.37 14.10 -12.12
N THR A 112 -26.24 14.58 -11.22
CA THR A 112 -26.91 15.88 -11.36
C THR A 112 -26.04 17.03 -10.87
N GLN A 113 -25.18 16.77 -9.89
CA GLN A 113 -24.20 17.73 -9.40
C GLN A 113 -22.95 17.77 -10.28
N ARG A 114 -22.83 18.85 -11.05
CA ARG A 114 -21.70 19.09 -11.94
C ARG A 114 -21.02 20.41 -11.61
N HIS A 115 -19.70 20.46 -11.78
CA HIS A 115 -18.91 21.69 -11.63
C HIS A 115 -18.19 22.04 -12.93
N LEU A 116 -17.78 23.30 -13.07
CA LEU A 116 -16.96 23.76 -14.19
C LEU A 116 -15.59 23.10 -14.13
N LEU A 117 -15.20 22.43 -15.20
CA LEU A 117 -13.89 21.80 -15.30
C LEU A 117 -12.82 22.85 -15.57
N ASP A 118 -11.62 22.62 -15.03
CA ASP A 118 -10.46 23.47 -15.32
C ASP A 118 -9.98 23.22 -16.77
N PRO A 119 -9.90 24.25 -17.64
CA PRO A 119 -9.48 24.08 -19.04
C PRO A 119 -8.04 23.58 -19.25
N ARG A 120 -7.23 23.47 -18.18
CA ARG A 120 -5.91 22.85 -18.24
C ARG A 120 -5.95 21.32 -18.26
N LEU A 121 -7.08 20.73 -17.85
CA LEU A 121 -7.32 19.30 -18.00
C LEU A 121 -7.39 18.92 -19.49
N GLU A 122 -6.90 17.74 -19.83
CA GLU A 122 -6.78 17.32 -21.21
C GLU A 122 -8.16 17.17 -21.87
N GLY A 123 -8.35 17.87 -22.98
CA GLY A 123 -9.59 17.81 -23.76
C GLY A 123 -10.74 18.65 -23.22
N VAL A 124 -10.57 19.36 -22.10
CA VAL A 124 -11.58 20.25 -21.52
C VAL A 124 -11.60 21.60 -22.25
N ARG A 125 -12.80 22.08 -22.60
CA ARG A 125 -13.03 23.40 -23.17
C ARG A 125 -13.63 24.34 -22.12
N PRO A 126 -13.42 25.67 -22.23
CA PRO A 126 -14.08 26.62 -21.36
C PRO A 126 -15.61 26.45 -21.39
N GLY A 127 -16.21 26.25 -20.22
CA GLY A 127 -17.65 26.02 -20.05
C GLY A 127 -18.05 24.54 -19.92
N ASP A 128 -17.14 23.60 -20.18
CA ASP A 128 -17.40 22.18 -19.93
C ASP A 128 -17.62 21.93 -18.44
N THR A 129 -18.50 20.97 -18.13
CA THR A 129 -18.80 20.56 -16.76
C THR A 129 -18.53 19.07 -16.55
N GLY A 130 -18.15 18.70 -15.33
CA GLY A 130 -17.85 17.33 -14.94
C GLY A 130 -18.37 16.98 -13.55
N PRO A 131 -18.31 15.70 -13.16
CA PRO A 131 -18.80 15.23 -11.87
C PRO A 131 -17.82 15.62 -10.74
N ASN A 132 -18.35 15.84 -9.54
CA ASN A 132 -17.56 16.07 -8.32
C ASN A 132 -16.85 14.78 -7.85
N GLU A 133 -17.58 13.66 -7.91
CA GLU A 133 -17.06 12.34 -7.58
C GLU A 133 -16.56 11.65 -8.86
N GLY A 134 -15.33 11.14 -8.85
CA GLY A 134 -14.70 10.51 -10.01
C GLY A 134 -14.94 9.00 -10.11
N ARG A 135 -15.72 8.42 -9.19
CA ARG A 135 -16.23 7.05 -9.36
C ARG A 135 -17.12 7.00 -10.60
N PRO A 136 -17.00 5.97 -11.46
CA PRO A 136 -17.87 5.88 -12.62
C PRO A 136 -19.35 5.76 -12.19
N PRO A 137 -20.29 6.31 -12.96
CA PRO A 137 -21.70 6.34 -12.55
C PRO A 137 -22.42 5.01 -12.79
N GLY A 138 -23.63 4.93 -12.26
CA GLY A 138 -24.59 3.86 -12.51
C GLY A 138 -24.52 2.69 -11.53
N PRO A 139 -25.52 1.78 -11.57
CA PRO A 139 -25.69 0.76 -10.55
C PRO A 139 -24.54 -0.25 -10.43
N ILE A 140 -23.79 -0.48 -11.51
CA ILE A 140 -22.64 -1.40 -11.50
C ILE A 140 -21.46 -0.87 -10.68
N TRP A 141 -21.41 0.45 -10.46
CA TRP A 141 -20.39 1.13 -9.66
C TRP A 141 -20.93 1.62 -8.31
N ALA A 142 -22.19 1.32 -7.99
CA ALA A 142 -22.75 1.63 -6.68
C ALA A 142 -22.05 0.81 -5.59
N HIS A 143 -21.90 1.40 -4.40
CA HIS A 143 -21.28 0.74 -3.27
C HIS A 143 -22.04 -0.52 -2.89
N GLN A 144 -21.34 -1.65 -2.98
CA GLN A 144 -21.89 -2.95 -2.63
C GLN A 144 -22.16 -3.01 -1.13
N GLU A 145 -23.32 -3.55 -0.76
CA GLU A 145 -23.72 -3.72 0.65
C GLU A 145 -23.73 -2.42 1.46
N PHE A 146 -23.86 -1.25 0.82
CA PHE A 146 -23.84 0.06 1.50
C PHE A 146 -24.89 0.17 2.62
N THR A 147 -26.09 -0.36 2.41
CA THR A 147 -27.16 -0.39 3.44
C THR A 147 -26.85 -1.35 4.58
N ARG A 148 -26.15 -2.46 4.31
CA ARG A 148 -25.80 -3.45 5.35
C ARG A 148 -24.64 -2.99 6.21
N PHE A 149 -23.67 -2.32 5.59
CA PHE A 149 -22.48 -1.79 6.24
C PHE A 149 -22.48 -0.27 6.13
N PRO A 150 -23.46 0.45 6.71
CA PRO A 150 -23.47 1.89 6.64
C PRO A 150 -22.17 2.43 7.26
N PRO A 151 -21.48 3.37 6.60
CA PRO A 151 -20.28 3.95 7.16
C PRO A 151 -20.57 4.57 8.53
N VAL A 152 -19.71 4.30 9.50
CA VAL A 152 -19.82 4.88 10.85
C VAL A 152 -18.73 5.93 11.12
N VAL A 153 -17.62 5.83 10.40
CA VAL A 153 -16.56 6.84 10.38
C VAL A 153 -16.22 7.24 8.95
N SER A 154 -15.77 8.49 8.79
CA SER A 154 -15.15 8.96 7.58
C SER A 154 -13.67 9.29 7.80
N ILE A 155 -12.86 9.00 6.78
CA ILE A 155 -11.46 9.41 6.73
C ILE A 155 -11.28 10.20 5.44
N GLN A 156 -10.75 11.42 5.57
CA GLN A 156 -10.52 12.32 4.44
C GLN A 156 -9.02 12.41 4.17
N MET A 157 -8.65 12.34 2.90
CA MET A 157 -7.27 12.46 2.47
C MET A 157 -7.21 13.19 1.14
N THR A 158 -6.14 13.96 0.95
CA THR A 158 -5.81 14.56 -0.34
C THR A 158 -4.59 13.85 -0.92
N THR A 159 -4.49 13.78 -2.24
CA THR A 159 -3.18 13.63 -2.90
C THR A 159 -2.82 14.97 -3.49
N GLU A 160 -1.64 15.48 -3.11
CA GLU A 160 -1.20 16.81 -3.49
C GLU A 160 0.34 16.91 -3.52
N GLY A 161 0.84 18.02 -4.06
CA GLY A 161 2.26 18.33 -4.08
C GLY A 161 2.84 18.44 -2.67
N ALA A 162 4.06 17.93 -2.50
CA ALA A 162 4.68 17.87 -1.19
C ALA A 162 4.96 19.26 -0.60
N LYS A 163 4.70 19.39 0.70
CA LYS A 163 4.80 20.58 1.55
C LYS A 163 5.25 20.17 2.95
N ALA A 164 5.66 21.15 3.75
CA ALA A 164 6.10 20.90 5.11
C ALA A 164 4.92 20.43 5.99
N ASN A 165 5.12 19.38 6.79
CA ASN A 165 4.11 18.92 7.76
C ASN A 165 4.25 19.67 9.07
N THR A 166 3.24 20.49 9.39
CA THR A 166 3.16 21.26 10.63
C THR A 166 2.26 20.62 11.68
N ALA A 167 1.55 19.55 11.34
CA ALA A 167 0.49 18.94 12.16
C ALA A 167 0.66 17.41 12.29
N TYR A 168 1.91 16.94 12.40
CA TYR A 168 2.23 15.52 12.53
C TYR A 168 1.66 14.89 13.81
N SER A 169 0.94 13.77 13.65
CA SER A 169 0.30 12.98 14.71
C SER A 169 0.77 11.52 14.67
N PRO A 170 1.75 11.10 15.48
CA PRO A 170 2.25 9.72 15.52
C PRO A 170 1.29 8.70 16.17
N GLY A 171 0.24 9.18 16.85
CA GLY A 171 -0.65 8.33 17.67
C GLY A 171 0.01 7.66 18.88
N VAL A 172 1.28 7.96 19.16
CA VAL A 172 2.06 7.38 20.26
C VAL A 172 2.95 8.43 20.92
N THR A 173 3.43 8.14 22.13
CA THR A 173 4.39 8.99 22.82
C THR A 173 5.75 9.02 22.10
N SER A 174 6.57 10.03 22.38
CA SER A 174 7.90 10.20 21.77
C SER A 174 8.82 8.98 21.98
N ALA A 175 8.65 8.25 23.09
CA ALA A 175 9.38 7.02 23.38
C ALA A 175 9.17 5.92 22.31
N PHE A 176 7.99 5.89 21.67
CA PHE A 176 7.67 4.97 20.57
C PHE A 176 7.80 5.63 19.19
N ASN A 177 8.34 6.85 19.13
CA ASN A 177 8.48 7.66 17.93
C ASN A 177 9.91 8.21 17.79
N SER A 178 10.91 7.40 18.11
CA SER A 178 12.33 7.75 17.98
C SER A 178 12.73 9.04 18.74
N GLY A 179 12.07 9.34 19.86
CA GLY A 179 12.28 10.57 20.63
C GLY A 179 11.65 11.81 20.01
N ILE A 180 10.96 11.70 18.87
CA ILE A 180 10.34 12.83 18.18
C ILE A 180 9.02 13.17 18.88
N THR A 181 8.87 14.43 19.29
CA THR A 181 7.64 14.95 19.89
C THR A 181 6.72 15.47 18.79
N ALA A 182 5.47 14.99 18.79
CA ALA A 182 4.42 15.49 17.91
C ALA A 182 4.14 16.96 18.18
N GLY A 183 3.98 17.78 17.13
CA GLY A 183 3.55 19.17 17.29
C GLY A 183 4.54 20.09 18.02
N THR A 184 5.85 19.79 18.06
CA THR A 184 6.85 20.78 18.51
C THR A 184 6.73 22.04 17.65
N PRO A 185 6.30 23.19 18.22
CA PRO A 185 6.17 24.41 17.45
C PRO A 185 7.54 24.80 16.87
N GLY A 186 7.61 25.03 15.56
CA GLY A 186 8.81 25.53 14.88
C GLY A 186 9.75 24.50 14.25
N THR A 187 9.42 23.20 14.23
CA THR A 187 10.19 22.21 13.43
C THR A 187 9.27 21.34 12.56
N PRO A 188 8.78 21.87 11.42
CA PRO A 188 7.98 21.09 10.48
C PRO A 188 8.78 19.92 9.89
N PHE A 189 8.11 18.81 9.57
CA PHE A 189 8.75 17.79 8.74
C PHE A 189 8.89 18.32 7.33
N ARG A 190 10.13 18.36 6.85
CA ARG A 190 10.41 18.68 5.45
C ARG A 190 9.86 17.56 4.55
N PRO A 191 9.36 17.87 3.36
CA PRO A 191 8.90 16.88 2.38
C PRO A 191 10.11 16.19 1.71
N THR A 192 10.92 15.48 2.50
CA THR A 192 12.07 14.73 1.99
C THR A 192 12.08 13.33 2.60
N PHE A 193 12.52 12.34 1.82
CA PHE A 193 12.71 10.97 2.31
C PHE A 193 13.81 10.86 3.37
N HIS A 194 14.80 11.76 3.29
CA HIS A 194 15.91 11.82 4.24
C HIS A 194 16.30 13.28 4.48
N PRO A 195 16.70 13.69 5.70
CA PRO A 195 17.09 15.08 5.96
C PRO A 195 18.26 15.58 5.11
N GLY A 196 19.16 14.66 4.75
CA GLY A 196 20.31 14.94 3.88
C GLY A 196 20.00 14.92 2.37
N PHE A 197 18.76 14.66 1.96
CA PHE A 197 18.36 14.71 0.55
C PHE A 197 17.79 16.09 0.20
N PRO A 198 17.93 16.53 -1.06
CA PRO A 198 17.32 17.78 -1.51
C PRO A 198 15.79 17.69 -1.43
N ASP A 199 15.18 18.85 -1.21
CA ASP A 199 13.74 19.02 -1.39
C ASP A 199 13.40 18.72 -2.86
N GLN A 200 12.50 17.75 -3.09
CA GLN A 200 12.09 17.37 -4.43
C GLN A 200 11.09 18.36 -5.02
N GLY A 201 10.47 19.19 -4.19
CA GLY A 201 9.45 20.15 -4.59
C GLY A 201 8.08 19.51 -4.89
N PRO A 202 7.04 20.34 -4.99
CA PRO A 202 5.65 19.89 -5.06
C PRO A 202 5.26 19.21 -6.38
N LEU A 203 6.11 19.27 -7.41
CA LEU A 203 5.85 18.63 -8.70
C LEU A 203 6.49 17.25 -8.82
N ALA A 204 7.57 16.96 -8.08
CA ALA A 204 8.28 15.68 -8.15
C ALA A 204 7.91 14.72 -7.02
N MET A 205 7.45 15.23 -5.87
CA MET A 205 6.96 14.42 -4.76
C MET A 205 5.47 14.67 -4.55
N TRP A 206 4.69 13.60 -4.69
CA TRP A 206 3.23 13.59 -4.54
C TRP A 206 2.87 12.54 -3.51
N THR A 207 2.31 13.01 -2.40
CA THR A 207 2.03 12.16 -1.24
C THR A 207 0.63 12.43 -0.74
N PHE A 208 0.13 11.52 0.07
CA PHE A 208 -1.07 11.73 0.85
C PHE A 208 -0.92 12.93 1.82
N ASN A 209 -1.88 13.85 1.77
CA ASN A 209 -1.88 15.18 2.40
C ASN A 209 -0.64 16.03 2.10
N GLY A 210 0.07 15.74 1.00
CA GLY A 210 1.28 16.46 0.60
C GLY A 210 2.39 16.44 1.64
N THR A 211 2.40 15.50 2.58
CA THR A 211 3.28 15.60 3.75
C THR A 211 3.92 14.27 4.09
N ALA A 212 5.16 14.35 4.59
CA ALA A 212 5.82 13.27 5.30
C ALA A 212 5.63 13.46 6.83
N PRO A 213 5.69 12.40 7.65
CA PRO A 213 5.82 10.98 7.30
C PRO A 213 4.60 10.43 6.52
N PRO A 214 4.71 9.23 5.93
CA PRO A 214 3.58 8.60 5.24
C PRO A 214 2.39 8.40 6.19
N LYS A 215 1.19 8.27 5.64
CA LYS A 215 -0.05 8.25 6.43
C LYS A 215 -0.37 6.87 6.97
N LEU A 216 -1.08 6.83 8.10
CA LEU A 216 -1.64 5.62 8.69
C LEU A 216 -3.15 5.75 8.87
N MET A 217 -3.91 4.85 8.24
CA MET A 217 -5.34 4.72 8.38
C MET A 217 -5.67 3.62 9.41
N GLN A 218 -5.90 3.99 10.67
CA GLN A 218 -6.24 2.99 11.69
C GLN A 218 -7.74 2.71 11.70
N VAL A 219 -8.14 1.49 11.38
CA VAL A 219 -9.54 1.04 11.44
C VAL A 219 -9.65 -0.30 12.16
N ARG A 220 -10.87 -0.81 12.34
CA ARG A 220 -11.13 -2.08 13.03
C ARG A 220 -12.34 -2.79 12.46
N TYR A 221 -12.33 -4.11 12.58
CA TYR A 221 -13.49 -4.95 12.25
C TYR A 221 -14.74 -4.50 13.02
N GLY A 222 -15.86 -4.46 12.31
CA GLY A 222 -17.15 -4.00 12.83
C GLY A 222 -17.37 -2.49 12.72
N GLU A 223 -16.43 -1.78 12.10
CA GLU A 223 -16.51 -0.34 11.88
C GLU A 223 -16.35 -0.01 10.38
N PRO A 224 -17.44 -0.05 9.59
CA PRO A 224 -17.40 0.34 8.19
C PRO A 224 -16.93 1.79 8.02
N VAL A 225 -15.98 2.00 7.12
CA VAL A 225 -15.34 3.29 6.86
C VAL A 225 -15.75 3.80 5.50
N LEU A 226 -16.03 5.10 5.42
CA LEU A 226 -16.01 5.81 4.15
C LEU A 226 -14.71 6.59 4.02
N PHE A 227 -13.90 6.24 3.04
CA PHE A 227 -12.64 6.89 2.77
C PHE A 227 -12.81 7.84 1.57
N ARG A 228 -12.80 9.16 1.82
CA ARG A 228 -12.86 10.18 0.76
C ARG A 228 -11.45 10.59 0.36
N HIS A 229 -11.10 10.32 -0.88
CA HIS A 229 -9.82 10.71 -1.47
C HIS A 229 -10.00 11.84 -2.47
N SER A 230 -9.49 13.03 -2.17
CA SER A 230 -9.53 14.18 -3.08
C SER A 230 -8.22 14.35 -3.84
N ASN A 231 -8.30 14.57 -5.16
CA ASN A 231 -7.14 14.81 -5.99
C ASN A 231 -6.89 16.31 -6.14
N LEU A 232 -5.84 16.82 -5.49
CA LEU A 232 -5.42 18.21 -5.56
C LEU A 232 -4.09 18.37 -6.34
N LEU A 233 -3.76 17.41 -7.20
CA LEU A 233 -2.62 17.52 -8.09
C LEU A 233 -2.85 18.64 -9.12
N PRO A 234 -1.79 19.10 -9.82
CA PRO A 234 -1.96 20.10 -10.87
C PRO A 234 -2.91 19.65 -11.99
N PHE A 235 -3.80 20.54 -12.43
CA PHE A 235 -4.71 20.29 -13.54
C PHE A 235 -3.99 20.10 -14.87
N ASP A 236 -2.88 20.82 -15.10
CA ASP A 236 -2.03 20.62 -16.28
C ASP A 236 -1.15 19.38 -16.09
N VAL A 237 -1.38 18.36 -16.92
CA VAL A 237 -0.64 17.09 -16.89
C VAL A 237 0.88 17.24 -17.05
N THR A 238 1.33 18.33 -17.67
CA THR A 238 2.76 18.62 -17.84
C THR A 238 3.42 19.10 -16.54
N GLN A 239 2.64 19.50 -15.54
CA GLN A 239 3.12 19.90 -14.22
C GLN A 239 3.34 18.68 -13.30
N ASN A 240 4.11 17.71 -13.77
CA ASN A 240 4.41 16.46 -13.07
C ASN A 240 5.91 16.28 -12.74
N GLY A 241 6.73 17.32 -12.92
CA GLY A 241 8.18 17.21 -12.73
C GLY A 241 8.85 16.22 -13.68
N GLY A 242 8.22 15.89 -14.81
CA GLY A 242 8.71 14.95 -15.81
C GLY A 242 8.38 13.48 -15.56
N PHE A 243 7.64 13.15 -14.49
CA PHE A 243 7.34 11.76 -14.11
C PHE A 243 5.97 11.61 -13.42
N GLY A 244 5.29 10.49 -13.62
CA GLY A 244 3.96 10.23 -13.04
C GLY A 244 2.79 10.89 -13.78
N ARG A 245 1.58 10.63 -13.31
CA ARG A 245 0.32 11.13 -13.89
C ARG A 245 -0.55 11.75 -12.80
N HIS A 246 -1.17 12.88 -13.13
CA HIS A 246 -2.05 13.61 -12.20
C HIS A 246 -3.44 12.96 -12.01
N THR A 247 -3.74 11.87 -12.70
CA THR A 247 -4.93 11.04 -12.45
C THR A 247 -4.55 9.88 -11.55
N ILE A 248 -5.44 9.52 -10.64
CA ILE A 248 -5.13 8.56 -9.58
C ILE A 248 -6.28 7.57 -9.37
N SER A 249 -5.95 6.38 -8.88
CA SER A 249 -6.90 5.37 -8.39
C SER A 249 -6.30 4.76 -7.14
N THR A 250 -7.00 4.69 -6.01
CA THR A 250 -6.43 4.15 -4.77
C THR A 250 -6.87 2.72 -4.55
N HIS A 251 -5.88 1.83 -4.45
CA HIS A 251 -6.08 0.45 -4.05
C HIS A 251 -5.74 0.31 -2.57
N GLU A 252 -6.70 -0.13 -1.77
CA GLU A 252 -6.44 -0.65 -0.44
C GLU A 252 -6.12 -2.14 -0.58
N HIS A 253 -4.88 -2.49 -0.25
CA HIS A 253 -4.31 -3.80 -0.55
C HIS A 253 -4.62 -4.80 0.56
N ASN A 254 -5.20 -5.94 0.16
CA ASN A 254 -5.75 -7.04 0.96
C ASN A 254 -7.21 -6.89 1.42
N GLY A 255 -7.83 -5.72 1.37
CA GLY A 255 -9.17 -5.58 1.95
C GLY A 255 -10.27 -6.36 1.22
N HIS A 256 -11.29 -6.68 2.01
CA HIS A 256 -12.52 -7.29 1.54
C HIS A 256 -13.59 -6.21 1.35
N HIS A 257 -13.58 -5.55 0.20
CA HIS A 257 -14.57 -4.54 -0.19
C HIS A 257 -15.15 -4.85 -1.57
N GLY A 258 -16.20 -4.11 -1.96
CA GLY A 258 -16.78 -4.22 -3.30
C GLY A 258 -15.77 -3.81 -4.38
N ALA A 259 -15.87 -4.40 -5.56
CA ALA A 259 -14.92 -4.18 -6.67
C ALA A 259 -14.79 -2.71 -7.10
N GLU A 260 -15.85 -1.92 -6.91
CA GLU A 260 -15.83 -0.48 -7.12
C GLU A 260 -14.84 0.23 -6.18
N ASN A 261 -14.64 -0.27 -4.97
CA ASN A 261 -13.73 0.32 -3.98
C ASN A 261 -12.31 -0.26 -4.04
N ASP A 262 -12.06 -1.27 -4.88
CA ASP A 262 -10.78 -1.98 -4.91
C ASP A 262 -9.65 -1.16 -5.57
N GLY A 263 -9.95 0.01 -6.13
CA GLY A 263 -8.96 0.78 -6.88
C GLY A 263 -8.70 0.17 -8.26
N PHE A 264 -9.77 -0.25 -8.95
CA PHE A 264 -9.68 -0.71 -10.34
C PHE A 264 -8.90 0.32 -11.18
N THR A 265 -7.91 -0.16 -11.93
CA THR A 265 -6.93 0.71 -12.58
C THR A 265 -7.55 1.66 -13.60
N GLY A 266 -8.69 1.27 -14.19
CA GLY A 266 -9.45 2.06 -15.15
C GLY A 266 -10.49 3.01 -14.55
N ALA A 267 -10.73 2.94 -13.23
CA ALA A 267 -11.64 3.84 -12.51
C ALA A 267 -10.83 4.93 -11.78
N PHE A 268 -10.01 5.65 -12.53
CA PHE A 268 -9.20 6.75 -12.01
C PHE A 268 -9.98 8.07 -12.05
N PHE A 269 -9.59 9.02 -11.20
CA PHE A 269 -10.21 10.34 -11.09
C PHE A 269 -9.20 11.47 -11.27
N TYR A 270 -9.71 12.60 -11.76
CA TYR A 270 -8.92 13.75 -12.18
C TYR A 270 -8.68 14.74 -11.05
N PRO A 271 -7.69 15.64 -11.19
CA PRO A 271 -7.56 16.81 -10.33
C PRO A 271 -8.89 17.56 -10.19
N GLY A 272 -9.19 18.01 -8.97
CA GLY A 272 -10.45 18.67 -8.62
C GLY A 272 -11.60 17.72 -8.26
N GLN A 273 -11.46 16.41 -8.50
CA GLN A 273 -12.45 15.40 -8.12
C GLN A 273 -12.07 14.72 -6.80
N PHE A 274 -13.06 14.11 -6.16
CA PHE A 274 -12.84 13.13 -5.10
C PHE A 274 -13.35 11.75 -5.50
N TYR A 275 -12.95 10.72 -4.78
CA TYR A 275 -13.52 9.38 -4.85
C TYR A 275 -13.87 8.93 -3.44
N ASP A 276 -15.12 8.51 -3.21
CA ASP A 276 -15.51 7.87 -1.97
C ASP A 276 -15.33 6.36 -2.09
N TYR A 277 -14.49 5.80 -1.23
CA TYR A 277 -14.26 4.37 -1.12
C TYR A 277 -15.02 3.84 0.09
N HIS A 278 -15.90 2.87 -0.11
CA HIS A 278 -16.63 2.20 0.96
C HIS A 278 -15.88 0.93 1.40
N TYR A 279 -15.27 1.00 2.59
CA TYR A 279 -14.54 -0.12 3.17
C TYR A 279 -15.37 -0.71 4.33
N PRO A 280 -16.04 -1.86 4.15
CA PRO A 280 -16.92 -2.41 5.17
C PRO A 280 -16.17 -3.06 6.35
N ILE A 281 -14.87 -3.35 6.17
CA ILE A 281 -13.97 -3.98 7.15
C ILE A 281 -14.58 -5.26 7.75
N VAL A 282 -14.78 -6.25 6.88
CA VAL A 282 -15.43 -7.53 7.20
C VAL A 282 -14.47 -8.71 7.09
N LEU A 283 -14.72 -9.74 7.91
CA LEU A 283 -14.05 -11.02 7.77
C LEU A 283 -14.56 -11.76 6.53
N ALA A 284 -13.70 -12.53 5.89
CA ALA A 284 -14.12 -13.39 4.79
C ALA A 284 -15.15 -14.43 5.29
N GLY A 285 -16.04 -14.85 4.39
CA GLY A 285 -17.08 -15.83 4.74
C GLY A 285 -18.18 -15.29 5.68
N TRP A 286 -18.30 -13.98 5.89
CA TRP A 286 -19.31 -13.38 6.80
C TRP A 286 -20.77 -13.79 6.54
N ARG A 287 -21.10 -14.28 5.33
CA ARG A 287 -22.42 -14.82 4.97
C ARG A 287 -22.61 -16.31 5.28
N THR A 288 -21.52 -17.05 5.50
CA THR A 288 -21.54 -18.52 5.55
C THR A 288 -20.92 -19.08 6.83
N ILE A 289 -20.03 -18.34 7.48
CA ILE A 289 -19.30 -18.74 8.69
C ILE A 289 -19.60 -17.74 9.79
N ASN A 290 -19.89 -18.23 11.01
CA ASN A 290 -20.18 -17.39 12.17
C ASN A 290 -21.23 -16.29 11.86
N THR A 291 -22.28 -16.62 11.11
CA THR A 291 -23.26 -15.65 10.60
C THR A 291 -24.01 -14.88 11.69
N THR A 292 -24.03 -15.41 12.90
CA THR A 292 -24.64 -14.82 14.10
C THR A 292 -23.66 -14.03 14.97
N ALA A 293 -22.39 -13.87 14.56
CA ALA A 293 -21.34 -13.13 15.28
C ALA A 293 -21.14 -13.57 16.74
N THR A 294 -21.13 -14.88 16.99
CA THR A 294 -21.03 -15.45 18.35
C THR A 294 -19.61 -15.86 18.73
N ASP A 295 -18.75 -16.17 17.76
CA ASP A 295 -17.36 -16.57 18.01
C ASP A 295 -16.58 -15.44 18.72
N PRO A 296 -16.00 -15.68 19.91
CA PRO A 296 -15.24 -14.66 20.64
C PRO A 296 -13.95 -14.22 19.94
N LYS A 297 -13.46 -14.95 18.94
CA LYS A 297 -12.24 -14.61 18.17
C LYS A 297 -12.52 -13.74 16.95
N ALA A 298 -13.76 -13.68 16.49
CA ALA A 298 -14.17 -12.93 15.30
C ALA A 298 -14.62 -11.53 15.69
N GLY A 299 -13.74 -10.53 15.65
CA GLY A 299 -14.09 -9.17 16.04
C GLY A 299 -12.91 -8.19 16.11
N GLY A 300 -13.23 -6.95 16.43
CA GLY A 300 -12.26 -5.87 16.64
C GLY A 300 -12.39 -5.23 18.04
N PRO A 301 -11.32 -4.62 18.57
CA PRO A 301 -11.38 -3.94 19.86
C PRO A 301 -12.35 -2.76 19.82
N ASN A 302 -13.17 -2.57 20.86
CA ASN A 302 -14.08 -1.44 20.97
C ASN A 302 -13.62 -0.41 21.99
N ASP A 303 -14.23 0.78 21.96
CA ASP A 303 -13.84 1.89 22.86
C ASP A 303 -14.33 1.70 24.31
N ALA A 304 -15.07 0.62 24.58
CA ALA A 304 -15.51 0.22 25.92
C ALA A 304 -14.57 -0.81 26.58
N GLY A 305 -13.38 -1.06 26.00
CA GLY A 305 -12.40 -2.01 26.51
C GLY A 305 -12.70 -3.48 26.23
N GLY A 306 -13.64 -3.76 25.33
CA GLY A 306 -14.04 -5.10 24.91
C GLY A 306 -13.80 -5.36 23.42
N VAL A 307 -14.49 -6.38 22.89
CA VAL A 307 -14.45 -6.75 21.46
C VAL A 307 -15.86 -6.63 20.88
N THR A 308 -16.00 -5.89 19.79
CA THR A 308 -17.19 -5.94 18.94
C THR A 308 -17.07 -7.18 18.06
N LYS A 309 -17.92 -8.18 18.33
CA LYS A 309 -17.94 -9.41 17.53
C LYS A 309 -18.56 -9.13 16.16
N VAL A 310 -18.03 -9.77 15.14
CA VAL A 310 -18.51 -9.66 13.75
C VAL A 310 -18.70 -11.05 13.13
N PRO A 311 -19.57 -11.19 12.12
CA PRO A 311 -19.66 -12.43 11.35
C PRO A 311 -18.41 -12.69 10.52
N GLY A 312 -18.18 -13.96 10.16
CA GLY A 312 -17.09 -14.41 9.29
C GLY A 312 -16.03 -15.25 9.98
N ASP A 313 -15.08 -15.74 9.19
CA ASP A 313 -14.01 -16.62 9.65
C ASP A 313 -12.89 -15.82 10.32
N TRP A 314 -12.67 -16.06 11.61
CA TRP A 314 -11.62 -15.37 12.36
C TRP A 314 -10.20 -15.77 11.91
N HIS A 315 -10.02 -16.90 11.23
CA HIS A 315 -8.72 -17.26 10.66
C HIS A 315 -8.30 -16.31 9.52
N GLU A 316 -9.25 -15.57 8.94
CA GLU A 316 -9.06 -14.57 7.88
C GLU A 316 -8.97 -13.14 8.46
N THR A 317 -8.70 -13.02 9.77
CA THR A 317 -8.42 -11.73 10.41
C THR A 317 -7.09 -11.20 9.91
N MET A 318 -7.12 -10.02 9.31
CA MET A 318 -5.95 -9.31 8.81
C MET A 318 -5.60 -8.14 9.73
N SER A 319 -4.38 -7.62 9.63
CA SER A 319 -3.87 -6.61 10.57
C SER A 319 -3.15 -5.45 9.90
N THR A 320 -2.07 -5.70 9.17
CA THR A 320 -1.27 -4.66 8.51
C THR A 320 -1.51 -4.68 7.02
N HIS A 321 -2.21 -3.67 6.55
CA HIS A 321 -2.47 -3.41 5.15
C HIS A 321 -1.69 -2.17 4.73
N TRP A 322 -1.85 -1.82 3.46
CA TRP A 322 -1.30 -0.60 2.89
C TRP A 322 -2.21 -0.17 1.74
N PHE A 323 -2.19 1.12 1.43
CA PHE A 323 -2.91 1.65 0.29
C PHE A 323 -1.99 2.49 -0.55
N HIS A 324 -2.23 2.46 -1.86
CA HIS A 324 -1.34 3.10 -2.82
C HIS A 324 -2.06 3.45 -4.11
N ASP A 325 -1.44 4.29 -4.93
CA ASP A 325 -1.95 4.54 -6.28
C ASP A 325 -1.91 3.26 -7.12
N HIS A 326 -2.92 3.09 -7.96
CA HIS A 326 -3.16 1.95 -8.82
C HIS A 326 -3.62 2.42 -10.21
N MET A 327 -3.15 3.58 -10.65
CA MET A 327 -3.55 4.14 -11.95
C MET A 327 -3.00 3.28 -13.11
N PHE A 328 -3.85 2.97 -14.09
CA PHE A 328 -3.49 2.17 -15.27
C PHE A 328 -2.26 2.69 -16.03
N SER A 329 -1.20 1.87 -16.09
CA SER A 329 0.10 2.20 -16.73
C SER A 329 0.96 3.25 -16.02
N PHE A 330 0.50 3.84 -14.90
CA PHE A 330 1.25 4.85 -14.14
C PHE A 330 1.44 4.53 -12.65
N THR A 331 0.97 3.37 -12.19
CA THR A 331 1.11 2.89 -10.80
C THR A 331 2.54 3.02 -10.28
N ALA A 332 3.53 2.49 -11.01
CA ALA A 332 4.92 2.50 -10.55
C ALA A 332 5.43 3.93 -10.35
N GLN A 333 5.08 4.83 -11.25
CA GLN A 333 5.52 6.21 -11.24
C GLN A 333 4.85 6.99 -10.11
N ASN A 334 3.53 6.88 -9.97
CA ASN A 334 2.77 7.56 -8.93
C ASN A 334 3.14 7.06 -7.52
N VAL A 335 3.30 5.75 -7.34
CA VAL A 335 3.79 5.18 -6.08
C VAL A 335 5.22 5.66 -5.78
N TYR A 336 6.11 5.70 -6.78
CA TYR A 336 7.47 6.20 -6.60
C TYR A 336 7.51 7.68 -6.17
N LYS A 337 6.56 8.49 -6.64
CA LYS A 337 6.43 9.89 -6.21
C LYS A 337 5.95 10.05 -4.77
N GLY A 338 5.44 8.98 -4.15
CA GLY A 338 5.08 8.94 -2.73
C GLY A 338 3.62 8.63 -2.42
N MET A 339 2.82 8.19 -3.39
CA MET A 339 1.41 7.79 -3.18
C MET A 339 1.31 6.39 -2.55
N ALA A 340 1.79 6.25 -1.31
CA ALA A 340 1.71 5.04 -0.51
C ALA A 340 1.53 5.38 0.98
N GLY A 341 0.69 4.62 1.66
CA GLY A 341 0.36 4.76 3.07
C GLY A 341 0.06 3.42 3.71
N MET A 342 0.03 3.38 5.03
CA MET A 342 -0.27 2.18 5.80
C MET A 342 -1.72 2.19 6.28
N PHE A 343 -2.28 1.02 6.48
CA PHE A 343 -3.62 0.81 7.01
C PHE A 343 -3.54 -0.19 8.16
#